data_AF-A0A3M6HYZ9-F1
#
_entry.id   AF-A0A3M6HYZ9-F1
#
_cell.length_a   1.000
_cell.length_b   1.000
_cell.length_c   1.000
_cell.angle_alpha   90.00
_cell.angle_beta   90.00
_cell.angle_gamma   90.00
#
_symmetry.space_group_name_H-M   'P 1'
#
loop_
_entity.id
_entity.type
_entity.pdbx_description
1 polymer ?
#
loop_
_entity_poly.entity_id
_entity_poly.type
_entity_poly.pdbx_seq_one_letter_code
_entity_poly.pdbx_strand_id
1 'polypeptide(L)' 'MLTADNLNNQNGVVSGQQGVQLNLGQLNNSGAGSVYAKNTLGLTLTGASNNDQGVLRSDGTLDLKAASLANTGG' A
#
# COMPACT_ATOMS: atom_id res chain seq x y z
N MET A 1 2.40 13.17 0.90
CA MET A 1 1.74 12.36 1.94
C MET A 1 0.24 12.42 1.70
N LEU A 2 -0.42 11.28 1.55
CA LEU A 2 -1.89 11.18 1.40
C LEU A 2 -2.48 10.65 2.71
N THR A 3 -3.55 11.25 3.20
CA THR A 3 -4.30 10.77 4.37
C THR A 3 -5.75 10.51 3.98
N ALA A 4 -6.27 9.32 4.30
CA ALA A 4 -7.65 8.94 4.01
C ALA A 4 -8.10 7.81 4.95
N ASP A 5 -9.40 7.66 5.23
CA ASP A 5 -9.85 6.54 6.07
C ASP A 5 -9.76 5.20 5.34
N ASN A 6 -10.03 5.17 4.04
CA ASN A 6 -9.98 3.96 3.24
C ASN A 6 -9.38 4.25 1.86
N LEU A 7 -8.48 3.38 1.40
CA LEU A 7 -7.99 3.38 0.02
C LEU A 7 -8.29 2.04 -0.64
N ASN A 8 -9.09 2.06 -1.70
CA ASN A 8 -9.35 0.89 -2.55
C ASN A 8 -8.54 1.01 -3.85
N ASN A 9 -7.61 0.09 -4.05
CA ASN A 9 -6.70 0.01 -5.19
C ASN A 9 -6.75 -1.36 -5.88
N GLN A 10 -7.88 -2.07 -5.86
CA GLN A 10 -7.93 -3.48 -6.31
C GLN A 10 -7.60 -3.76 -7.79
N ASN A 11 -7.71 -2.73 -8.64
CA ASN A 11 -7.32 -2.78 -10.05
C ASN A 11 -6.62 -1.48 -10.46
N GLY A 12 -6.07 -0.78 -9.47
CA GLY A 12 -5.45 0.52 -9.64
C GLY A 12 -3.94 0.45 -9.49
N VAL A 13 -3.28 1.52 -9.94
CA VAL A 13 -1.83 1.69 -9.77
C VAL A 13 -1.58 2.98 -9.02
N VAL A 14 -0.97 2.87 -7.84
CA VAL A 14 -0.43 4.00 -7.09
C VAL A 14 1.07 3.99 -7.30
N SER A 15 1.63 5.05 -7.91
CA SER A 15 3.07 5.13 -8.15
C SER A 15 3.66 6.50 -7.80
N GLY A 16 4.89 6.53 -7.28
CA GLY A 16 5.59 7.76 -6.94
C GLY A 16 7.10 7.70 -7.17
N GLN A 17 7.67 8.73 -7.82
CA GLN A 17 9.10 8.77 -8.18
C GLN A 17 10.05 9.16 -7.04
N GLN A 18 9.61 10.04 -6.13
CA GLN A 18 10.43 10.45 -4.97
C GLN A 18 10.10 9.66 -3.70
N GLY A 19 8.98 8.93 -3.69
CA GLY A 19 8.44 8.20 -2.55
C GLY A 19 6.92 8.31 -2.50
N VAL A 20 6.28 7.36 -1.83
CA VAL A 20 4.85 7.31 -1.57
C VAL A 20 4.67 7.17 -0.07
N GLN A 21 3.91 8.06 0.54
CA GLN A 21 3.57 7.99 1.97
C GLN A 21 2.05 8.04 2.10
N LEU A 22 1.46 6.95 2.56
CA LEU A 22 0.01 6.80 2.78
C LEU A 22 -0.25 6.62 4.27
N ASN A 23 -1.11 7.47 4.83
CA ASN A 23 -1.62 7.34 6.18
C ASN A 23 -3.12 7.02 6.11
N LEU A 24 -3.47 5.76 6.37
CA LEU A 24 -4.77 5.22 6.06
C LEU A 24 -5.45 4.60 7.28
N GLY A 25 -6.79 4.54 7.27
CA GLY A 25 -7.51 3.62 8.14
C GLY A 25 -7.31 2.18 7.65
N GLN A 26 -7.70 1.91 6.42
CA GLN A 26 -7.54 0.60 5.78
C GLN A 26 -7.05 0.74 4.33
N LEU A 27 -6.31 -0.26 3.86
CA LEU A 27 -5.85 -0.37 2.48
C LEU A 27 -6.39 -1.66 1.89
N ASN A 28 -7.03 -1.57 0.73
CA ASN A 28 -7.43 -2.72 -0.07
C ASN A 28 -6.73 -2.66 -1.43
N ASN A 29 -5.56 -3.30 -1.52
CA ASN A 29 -4.74 -3.48 -2.71
C ASN A 29 -4.88 -4.90 -3.30
N SER A 30 -5.99 -5.61 -3.06
CA SER A 30 -6.13 -7.00 -3.51
C SER A 30 -6.37 -7.14 -5.02
N GLY A 31 -6.23 -8.31 -5.62
CA GLY A 31 -6.51 -8.54 -7.04
C GLY A 31 -5.39 -8.02 -7.94
N ALA A 32 -5.69 -7.18 -8.93
CA ALA A 32 -4.66 -6.60 -9.83
C ALA A 32 -4.12 -5.25 -9.31
N GLY A 33 -4.22 -5.00 -8.00
CA GLY A 33 -3.78 -3.77 -7.36
C GLY A 33 -2.26 -3.65 -7.28
N SER A 34 -1.72 -2.48 -7.59
CA SER A 34 -0.28 -2.22 -7.52
C SER A 34 0.02 -0.91 -6.83
N VAL A 35 0.87 -0.95 -5.80
CA VAL A 35 1.44 0.23 -5.15
C VAL A 35 2.96 0.16 -5.31
N TYR A 36 3.53 1.17 -5.94
CA TYR A 36 4.95 1.25 -6.26
C TYR A 36 5.55 2.59 -5.80
N ALA A 37 6.73 2.55 -5.19
CA ALA A 37 7.54 3.73 -4.99
C ALA A 37 8.96 3.51 -5.50
N LYS A 38 9.50 4.48 -6.24
CA LYS A 38 10.90 4.39 -6.71
C LYS A 38 11.92 4.59 -5.58
N ASN A 39 11.57 5.29 -4.51
CA ASN A 39 12.48 5.54 -3.39
C ASN A 39 11.97 4.93 -2.07
N THR A 40 10.93 5.49 -1.48
CA THR A 40 10.38 5.00 -0.20
C THR A 40 8.88 4.79 -0.34
N LEU A 41 8.39 3.59 -0.05
CA LEU A 41 6.97 3.30 0.12
C LEU A 41 6.70 3.21 1.62
N GLY A 42 6.08 4.24 2.19
CA GLY A 42 5.64 4.29 3.58
C GLY A 42 4.12 4.13 3.66
N LEU A 43 3.67 3.12 4.39
CA LEU A 43 2.27 2.78 4.61
C LEU A 43 2.03 2.75 6.12
N THR A 44 1.32 3.75 6.64
CA THR A 44 0.85 3.77 8.03
C THR A 44 -0.65 3.55 8.02
N LEU A 45 -1.09 2.45 8.61
CA LEU A 45 -2.46 1.98 8.64
C LEU A 45 -2.89 1.79 10.09
N THR A 46 -4.00 2.42 10.48
CA THR A 46 -4.57 2.20 11.81
C THR A 46 -5.38 0.91 11.90
N GLY A 47 -5.80 0.36 10.76
CA GLY A 47 -6.54 -0.88 10.61
C GLY A 47 -5.85 -1.88 9.68
N ALA A 48 -6.64 -2.57 8.87
CA ALA A 48 -6.18 -3.68 8.03
C ALA A 48 -5.56 -3.23 6.70
N SER A 49 -4.49 -3.92 6.30
CA SER A 49 -3.93 -3.91 4.96
C SER A 49 -4.28 -5.20 4.25
N ASN A 50 -5.07 -5.14 3.18
CA ASN A 50 -5.35 -6.28 2.30
C ASN A 50 -4.55 -6.12 1.00
N ASN A 51 -3.59 -7.01 0.79
CA ASN A 51 -2.75 -7.11 -0.41
C ASN A 51 -2.89 -8.49 -1.08
N ASP A 52 -4.02 -9.17 -0.93
CA ASP A 52 -4.23 -10.49 -1.56
C ASP A 52 -4.10 -10.42 -3.08
N GLN A 53 -3.17 -11.18 -3.66
CA GLN A 53 -2.82 -11.16 -5.10
C GLN A 53 -2.28 -9.81 -5.61
N GLY A 54 -2.18 -8.80 -4.75
CA GLY A 54 -1.72 -7.46 -5.09
C GLY A 54 -0.22 -7.30 -4.94
N VAL A 55 0.30 -6.16 -5.39
CA VAL A 55 1.73 -5.85 -5.31
C VAL A 55 1.98 -4.59 -4.50
N LEU A 56 2.79 -4.70 -3.44
CA LEU A 56 3.41 -3.56 -2.75
C LEU A 56 4.91 -3.60 -3.02
N ARG A 57 5.43 -2.63 -3.76
CA ARG A 57 6.83 -2.59 -4.18
C ARG A 57 7.48 -1.24 -3.87
N SER A 58 8.71 -1.30 -3.41
CA SER A 58 9.61 -0.15 -3.35
C SER A 58 10.94 -0.52 -4.00
N ASP A 59 11.54 0.37 -4.78
CA ASP A 59 12.91 0.18 -5.25
C ASP A 59 13.96 0.67 -4.22
N GLY A 60 13.52 1.33 -3.14
CA GLY A 60 14.33 1.58 -1.95
C GLY A 60 13.71 0.96 -0.70
N THR A 61 13.21 1.77 0.23
CA THR A 61 12.65 1.27 1.50
C THR A 61 11.15 1.02 1.38
N LEU A 62 10.68 -0.12 1.87
CA LEU A 62 9.26 -0.39 2.13
C LEU A 62 9.05 -0.41 3.64
N ASP A 63 8.27 0.53 4.15
CA ASP A 63 7.84 0.61 5.54
C ASP A 63 6.31 0.43 5.59
N LEU A 64 5.86 -0.63 6.24
CA LEU A 64 4.44 -0.94 6.37
C LEU A 64 4.13 -1.19 7.85
N LYS A 65 3.35 -0.26 8.41
CA LYS A 65 2.75 -0.38 9.73
C LYS A 65 1.25 -0.52 9.56
N ALA A 66 0.69 -1.65 9.96
CA ALA A 66 -0.75 -1.90 9.95
C ALA A 66 -1.16 -2.66 11.21
N ALA A 67 -2.42 -2.55 11.61
CA ALA A 67 -2.94 -3.37 12.71
C ALA A 67 -3.07 -4.85 12.29
N SER A 68 -3.33 -5.10 11.00
CA SER A 68 -3.29 -6.43 10.41
C SER A 68 -2.86 -6.36 8.95
N LEU A 69 -2.23 -7.43 8.47
CA LEU A 69 -1.80 -7.58 7.09
C LEU A 69 -2.30 -8.92 6.54
N ALA A 70 -3.18 -8.86 5.54
CA ALA A 70 -3.50 -9.97 4.66
C ALA A 70 -2.67 -9.81 3.38
N ASN A 71 -1.81 -10.78 3.07
CA ASN A 71 -0.98 -10.78 1.88
C ASN A 71 -0.85 -12.20 1.32
N THR A 72 -1.92 -12.71 0.72
CA THR A 72 -1.90 -14.05 0.12
C THR A 72 -1.62 -13.98 -1.37
N GLY A 73 -0.50 -14.58 -1.78
CA GLY A 73 -0.04 -14.64 -3.16
C GLY A 73 0.27 -13.29 -3.82
N GLY A 74 0.62 -12.29 -3.01
CA GLY A 74 1.29 -11.06 -3.42
C GLY A 74 2.79 -11.10 -3.09
#